data_AF-A0A350DJW8-F1
#
_entry.id   AF-A0A350DJW8-F1
#
_cell.length_a   1.000
_cell.length_b   1.000
_cell.length_c   1.000
_cell.angle_alpha   90.00
_cell.angle_beta   90.00
_cell.angle_gamma   90.00
#
_symmetry.space_group_name_H-M   'P 1'
#
loop_
_entity.id
_entity.type
_entity.pdbx_description
1 polymer ?
#
loop_
_entity_poly.entity_id
_entity_poly.type
_entity_poly.pdbx_seq_one_letter_code
_entity_poly.pdbx_strand_id
1 'polypeptide(L)'
;MQISNSYDYQSNPATKDTPWIRRTFIAIAVLFMVAMLVVPLLAVFYEAFKNGWQLYIASLVDPEALQAIKLTLITAAIVLPINMVMGIAIAWLVTRYQFKGKQLVTTLLDLPFSVSPVVAGLMFVLLFGLNSSIGGWLESMGFQVIYAVPGIILATLFVTFPFV
;
A
#
# COMPACT_ATOMS: atom_id res chain seq x y z
N MET A 1 -27.96 39.57 -23.50
CA MET A 1 -28.09 40.05 -22.11
C MET A 1 -27.60 38.93 -21.19
N GLN A 2 -26.28 38.85 -20.98
CA GLN A 2 -25.66 37.90 -20.05
C GLN A 2 -25.12 38.71 -18.88
N ILE A 3 -25.76 38.55 -17.72
CA ILE A 3 -25.31 39.15 -16.47
C ILE A 3 -24.11 38.30 -16.02
N SER A 4 -22.90 38.81 -16.25
CA SER A 4 -21.68 38.25 -15.67
C SER A 4 -21.72 38.52 -14.17
N ASN A 5 -22.27 37.58 -13.39
CA ASN A 5 -22.05 37.54 -11.95
C ASN A 5 -20.62 37.09 -11.67
N SER A 6 -19.67 37.97 -11.95
CA SER A 6 -18.30 37.89 -11.45
C SER A 6 -18.34 38.27 -9.98
N TYR A 7 -18.67 37.30 -9.13
CA TYR A 7 -18.55 37.48 -7.70
C TYR A 7 -17.08 37.64 -7.33
N ASP A 8 -16.69 38.89 -7.10
CA ASP A 8 -15.33 39.35 -6.84
C ASP A 8 -14.89 39.05 -5.39
N TYR A 9 -15.01 37.78 -4.96
CA TYR A 9 -14.63 37.37 -3.60
C TYR A 9 -13.09 37.32 -3.39
N GLN A 10 -12.30 37.41 -4.46
CA GLN A 10 -10.84 37.33 -4.42
C GLN A 10 -10.16 38.70 -4.18
N SER A 11 -10.87 39.81 -4.37
CA SER A 11 -10.33 41.16 -4.19
C SER A 11 -10.53 41.73 -2.78
N ASN A 12 -11.27 41.03 -1.90
CA ASN A 12 -11.52 41.49 -0.55
C ASN A 12 -10.25 41.35 0.33
N PRO A 13 -9.68 42.43 0.89
CA PRO A 13 -8.52 42.34 1.79
C PRO A 13 -8.77 41.48 3.04
N ALA A 14 -10.03 41.16 3.37
CA ALA A 14 -10.40 40.24 4.44
C ALA A 14 -10.12 38.74 4.13
N THR A 15 -9.89 38.36 2.86
CA THR A 15 -9.54 36.99 2.43
C THR A 15 -8.07 36.85 2.01
N LYS A 16 -7.27 37.92 2.07
CA LYS A 16 -5.82 37.83 1.88
C LYS A 16 -5.16 37.39 3.17
N ASP A 17 -4.90 36.09 3.29
CA ASP A 17 -4.02 35.57 4.33
C ASP A 17 -2.70 36.35 4.30
N THR A 18 -2.33 36.94 5.43
CA THR A 18 -1.05 37.62 5.58
C THR A 18 0.06 36.62 5.21
N PRO A 19 0.93 36.93 4.22
CA PRO A 19 1.88 35.96 3.67
C PRO A 19 2.84 35.41 4.72
N TRP A 20 3.08 36.17 5.80
CA TRP A 20 3.86 35.73 6.95
C TRP A 20 3.15 34.66 7.79
N ILE A 21 1.84 34.82 8.05
CA ILE A 21 1.05 33.84 8.80
C ILE A 21 1.00 32.51 8.05
N ARG A 22 0.70 32.54 6.75
CA ARG A 22 0.70 31.35 5.88
C ARG A 22 2.06 30.64 5.89
N ARG A 23 3.17 31.38 5.75
CA ARG A 23 4.52 30.81 5.78
C ARG A 23 4.85 30.19 7.14
N THR A 24 4.44 30.82 8.24
CA THR A 24 4.65 30.28 9.59
C THR A 24 3.89 28.96 9.80
N PHE A 25 2.62 28.87 9.40
CA PHE A 25 1.87 27.61 9.49
C PHE A 25 2.46 26.51 8.62
N ILE A 26 2.88 26.83 7.39
CA ILE A 26 3.56 25.88 6.51
C ILE A 26 4.89 25.43 7.14
N ALA A 27 5.69 26.37 7.66
CA ALA A 27 6.96 26.05 8.29
C ALA A 27 6.79 25.15 9.52
N ILE A 28 5.79 25.41 10.36
CA ILE A 28 5.46 24.55 11.51
C ILE A 28 5.02 23.16 11.03
N ALA A 29 4.11 23.09 10.06
CA ALA A 29 3.62 21.81 9.54
C ALA A 29 4.75 20.97 8.92
N VAL A 30 5.60 21.60 8.11
CA VAL A 30 6.77 20.95 7.50
C VAL A 30 7.78 20.54 8.56
N LEU A 31 8.12 21.41 9.51
CA LEU A 31 9.05 21.08 10.59
C LEU A 31 8.54 19.90 11.41
N PHE A 32 7.24 19.90 11.76
CA PHE A 32 6.61 18.80 12.47
C PHE A 32 6.67 17.51 11.66
N MET A 33 6.28 17.53 10.38
CA MET A 33 6.31 16.36 9.50
C MET A 33 7.73 15.80 9.31
N VAL A 34 8.71 16.69 9.10
CA VAL A 34 10.12 16.34 8.99
C VAL A 34 10.62 15.76 10.30
N ALA A 35 10.31 16.36 11.45
CA ALA A 35 10.72 15.80 12.73
C ALA A 35 10.11 14.41 12.96
N MET A 36 8.82 14.24 12.72
CA MET A 36 8.11 12.97 12.91
C MET A 36 8.61 11.86 11.97
N LEU A 37 9.01 12.19 10.75
CA LEU A 37 9.46 11.21 9.75
C LEU A 37 10.98 10.99 9.76
N VAL A 38 11.76 12.06 9.77
CA VAL A 38 13.23 12.02 9.59
C VAL A 38 13.93 11.59 10.86
N VAL A 39 13.46 11.98 12.05
CA VAL A 39 14.09 11.55 13.32
C VAL A 39 14.09 10.03 13.50
N PRO A 40 12.96 9.29 13.38
CA PRO A 40 12.99 7.83 13.50
C PRO A 40 13.78 7.18 12.37
N LEU A 41 13.75 7.74 11.17
CA LEU A 41 14.56 7.25 10.05
C LEU A 41 16.06 7.38 10.35
N LEU A 42 16.51 8.53 10.85
CA LEU A 42 17.88 8.74 11.28
C LEU A 42 18.28 7.79 12.42
N ALA A 43 17.36 7.51 13.36
CA ALA A 43 17.60 6.56 14.43
C ALA A 43 17.83 5.13 13.90
N VAL A 44 17.04 4.70 12.91
CA VAL A 44 17.23 3.40 12.24
C VAL A 44 18.59 3.33 11.56
N PHE A 45 19.00 4.36 10.83
CA PHE A 45 20.32 4.41 10.20
C PHE A 45 21.44 4.44 11.24
N TYR A 46 21.31 5.25 12.29
CA TYR A 46 22.29 5.34 13.35
C TYR A 46 22.51 3.98 14.02
N GLU A 47 21.43 3.27 14.39
CA GLU A 47 21.52 1.95 15.01
C GLU A 47 22.08 0.91 14.03
N ALA A 48 21.75 0.99 12.74
CA ALA A 48 22.30 0.12 11.71
C ALA A 48 23.82 0.28 11.51
N PHE A 49 24.36 1.50 11.66
CA PHE A 49 25.80 1.79 11.51
C PHE A 49 26.61 1.71 12.81
N LYS A 50 25.96 1.65 13.97
CA LYS A 50 26.58 1.68 15.30
C LYS A 50 27.59 0.55 15.54
N ASN A 51 27.35 -0.62 14.95
CA ASN A 51 28.23 -1.79 15.09
C ASN A 51 29.34 -1.85 14.00
N GLY A 52 29.48 -0.80 13.18
CA GLY A 52 30.47 -0.69 12.13
C GLY A 52 30.00 -1.23 10.76
N TRP A 53 30.61 -0.70 9.70
CA TRP A 53 30.28 -1.02 8.30
C TRP A 53 30.48 -2.49 7.94
N GLN A 54 31.42 -3.19 8.58
CA GLN A 54 31.62 -4.63 8.39
C GLN A 54 30.42 -5.48 8.84
N LEU A 55 29.78 -5.15 9.96
CA LEU A 55 28.63 -5.92 10.44
C LEU A 55 27.43 -5.74 9.53
N TYR A 56 27.23 -4.53 9.00
CA TYR A 56 26.20 -4.23 8.01
C TYR A 56 26.35 -5.08 6.74
N ILE A 57 27.55 -5.15 6.17
CA ILE A 57 27.81 -6.00 4.99
C ILE A 57 27.64 -7.48 5.35
N ALA A 58 28.11 -7.91 6.53
CA ALA A 58 27.96 -9.29 6.97
C ALA A 58 26.48 -9.70 7.07
N SER A 59 25.61 -8.81 7.57
CA SER A 59 24.15 -9.05 7.62
C SER A 59 23.49 -9.08 6.25
N LEU A 60 24.02 -8.37 5.24
CA LEU A 60 23.50 -8.41 3.88
C LEU A 60 23.90 -9.68 3.11
N VAL A 61 25.08 -10.23 3.42
CA VAL A 61 25.61 -11.45 2.79
C VAL A 61 25.14 -12.71 3.54
N ASP A 62 24.43 -12.52 4.65
CA ASP A 62 23.84 -13.62 5.41
C ASP A 62 22.88 -14.45 4.52
N PRO A 63 23.00 -15.80 4.51
CA PRO A 63 22.19 -16.65 3.65
C PRO A 63 20.68 -16.47 3.87
N GLU A 64 20.23 -16.23 5.11
CA GLU A 64 18.82 -16.03 5.40
C GLU A 64 18.32 -14.69 4.82
N ALA A 65 19.12 -13.62 4.97
CA ALA A 65 18.81 -12.31 4.40
C ALA A 65 18.71 -12.37 2.87
N LEU A 66 19.66 -13.03 2.20
CA LEU A 66 19.63 -13.20 0.75
C LEU A 66 18.43 -14.03 0.28
N GLN A 67 18.06 -15.07 1.02
CA GLN A 67 16.91 -15.91 0.69
C GLN A 67 15.60 -15.14 0.88
N ALA A 68 15.48 -14.33 1.93
CA ALA A 68 14.35 -13.44 2.15
C ALA A 68 14.22 -12.40 1.03
N ILE A 69 15.31 -11.72 0.67
CA ILE A 69 15.34 -10.75 -0.45
C ILE A 69 14.92 -11.41 -1.75
N LYS A 70 15.46 -12.60 -2.06
CA LYS A 70 15.11 -13.35 -3.28
C LYS A 70 13.62 -13.72 -3.31
N LEU A 71 13.07 -14.17 -2.19
CA LEU A 71 11.64 -14.49 -2.08
C LEU A 71 10.79 -13.24 -2.33
N THR A 72 11.10 -12.11 -1.69
CA THR A 72 10.39 -10.85 -1.90
C THR A 72 10.46 -10.38 -3.34
N LEU A 73 11.63 -10.46 -3.98
CA LEU A 73 11.80 -10.07 -5.38
C LEU A 73 11.01 -10.96 -6.33
N ILE A 74 11.00 -12.29 -6.12
CA ILE A 74 10.21 -13.23 -6.92
C ILE A 74 8.72 -12.93 -6.74
N THR A 75 8.26 -12.76 -5.51
CA THR A 75 6.87 -12.39 -5.22
C THR A 75 6.51 -11.08 -5.92
N ALA A 76 7.31 -10.03 -5.78
CA ALA A 76 7.06 -8.74 -6.42
C ALA A 76 7.01 -8.85 -7.95
N ALA A 77 7.95 -9.60 -8.55
CA ALA A 77 8.01 -9.81 -10.00
C ALA A 77 6.77 -10.53 -10.56
N ILE A 78 6.08 -11.35 -9.75
CA ILE A 78 4.84 -12.03 -10.13
C ILE A 78 3.62 -11.14 -9.85
N VAL A 79 3.56 -10.52 -8.67
CA VAL A 79 2.41 -9.73 -8.20
C VAL A 79 2.22 -8.46 -9.02
N LEU A 80 3.31 -7.73 -9.31
CA LEU A 80 3.25 -6.46 -10.04
C LEU A 80 2.57 -6.57 -11.41
N PRO A 81 2.99 -7.46 -12.34
CA PRO A 81 2.36 -7.54 -13.65
C PRO A 81 0.89 -8.00 -13.56
N ILE A 82 0.56 -8.90 -12.63
CA ILE A 82 -0.82 -9.35 -12.43
C ILE A 82 -1.69 -8.17 -11.98
N ASN A 83 -1.26 -7.43 -10.95
CA ASN A 83 -1.99 -6.25 -10.49
C ASN A 83 -2.07 -5.18 -11.57
N MET A 84 -1.00 -4.94 -12.32
CA MET A 84 -0.99 -3.95 -13.39
C MET A 84 -2.02 -4.28 -14.47
N VAL A 85 -2.06 -5.53 -14.95
CA VAL A 85 -3.01 -5.95 -15.98
C VAL A 85 -4.44 -5.89 -15.46
N MET A 86 -4.69 -6.40 -14.25
CA MET A 86 -6.04 -6.41 -13.66
C MET A 86 -6.51 -5.01 -13.29
N GLY A 87 -5.66 -4.20 -12.66
CA GLY A 87 -5.93 -2.83 -12.26
C GLY A 87 -6.27 -1.96 -13.46
N ILE A 88 -5.46 -2.00 -14.53
CA ILE A 88 -5.75 -1.27 -15.78
C ILE A 88 -7.06 -1.75 -16.40
N ALA A 89 -7.30 -3.06 -16.47
CA ALA A 89 -8.53 -3.60 -17.04
C ALA A 89 -9.78 -3.14 -16.27
N ILE A 90 -9.73 -3.15 -14.94
CA ILE A 90 -10.85 -2.74 -14.10
C ILE A 90 -11.03 -1.22 -14.10
N ALA A 91 -9.94 -0.45 -14.01
CA ALA A 91 -9.98 1.01 -14.11
C ALA A 91 -10.59 1.44 -15.45
N TRP A 92 -10.21 0.79 -16.56
CA TRP A 92 -10.85 1.00 -17.85
C TRP A 92 -12.34 0.67 -17.78
N LEU A 93 -12.70 -0.52 -17.29
CA LEU A 93 -14.10 -0.97 -17.22
C LEU A 93 -14.99 0.02 -16.45
N VAL A 94 -14.55 0.45 -15.26
CA VAL A 94 -15.30 1.33 -14.37
C VAL A 94 -15.39 2.75 -14.93
N THR A 95 -14.34 3.26 -15.57
CA THR A 95 -14.33 4.64 -16.11
C THR A 95 -15.08 4.77 -17.43
N ARG A 96 -14.99 3.78 -18.32
CA ARG A 96 -15.59 3.84 -19.67
C ARG A 96 -17.03 3.34 -19.74
N TYR A 97 -17.44 2.40 -18.89
CA TYR A 97 -18.75 1.78 -18.98
C TYR A 97 -19.64 2.14 -17.78
N GLN A 98 -20.93 2.34 -18.04
CA GLN A 98 -21.97 2.53 -17.01
C GLN A 98 -22.86 1.29 -17.01
N PHE A 99 -22.64 0.37 -16.07
CA PHE A 99 -23.39 -0.87 -15.91
C PHE A 99 -24.01 -0.96 -14.52
N LYS A 100 -25.14 -1.66 -14.37
CA LYS A 100 -25.88 -1.74 -13.10
C LYS A 100 -25.06 -2.30 -11.92
N GLY A 101 -24.08 -3.17 -12.19
CA GLY A 101 -23.18 -3.76 -11.18
C GLY A 101 -21.95 -2.92 -10.83
N LYS A 102 -21.79 -1.72 -11.39
CA LYS A 102 -20.58 -0.90 -11.23
C LYS A 102 -20.29 -0.57 -9.77
N GLN A 103 -21.33 -0.25 -8.99
CA GLN A 103 -21.17 0.07 -7.57
C GLN A 103 -20.66 -1.12 -6.75
N LEU A 104 -21.10 -2.35 -7.06
CA LEU A 104 -20.58 -3.55 -6.41
C LEU A 104 -19.09 -3.76 -6.71
N VAL A 105 -18.68 -3.57 -7.97
CA VAL A 105 -17.26 -3.66 -8.35
C VAL A 105 -16.45 -2.63 -7.58
N THR A 106 -16.86 -1.36 -7.58
CA THR A 106 -16.16 -0.30 -6.83
C THR A 106 -16.07 -0.59 -5.34
N THR A 107 -17.15 -1.07 -4.70
CA THR A 107 -17.09 -1.47 -3.28
C THR A 107 -16.13 -2.63 -3.03
N LEU A 108 -16.05 -3.61 -3.94
CA LEU A 108 -15.07 -4.70 -3.83
C LEU A 108 -13.63 -4.21 -3.98
N LEU A 109 -13.38 -3.17 -4.80
CA LEU A 109 -12.06 -2.54 -4.93
C LEU A 109 -11.64 -1.82 -3.64
N ASP A 110 -12.58 -1.19 -2.95
CA ASP A 110 -12.32 -0.45 -1.71
C ASP A 110 -12.26 -1.37 -0.46
N LEU A 111 -12.72 -2.61 -0.59
CA LEU A 111 -12.79 -3.57 0.52
C LEU A 111 -11.42 -3.79 1.19
N PRO A 112 -10.31 -4.03 0.48
CA PRO A 112 -9.03 -4.29 1.14
C PRO A 112 -8.49 -3.08 1.89
N PHE A 113 -8.88 -1.84 1.52
CA PHE A 113 -8.55 -0.64 2.31
C PHE A 113 -9.32 -0.56 3.62
N SER A 114 -10.53 -1.12 3.65
CA SER A 114 -11.37 -1.13 4.85
C SER A 114 -10.98 -2.25 5.81
N VAL A 115 -10.28 -3.27 5.34
CA VAL A 115 -9.85 -4.42 6.14
C VAL A 115 -8.47 -4.16 6.74
N SER A 116 -8.35 -4.31 8.06
CA SER A 116 -7.05 -4.24 8.75
C SER A 116 -6.11 -5.34 8.22
N PRO A 117 -4.81 -5.05 7.99
CA PRO A 117 -3.84 -6.04 7.53
C PRO A 117 -3.79 -7.31 8.42
N VAL A 118 -3.97 -7.14 9.73
CA VAL A 118 -3.99 -8.25 10.69
C VAL A 118 -5.23 -9.13 10.47
N VAL A 119 -6.39 -8.52 10.23
CA VAL A 119 -7.65 -9.23 9.97
C VAL A 119 -7.58 -9.95 8.62
N ALA A 120 -7.03 -9.30 7.59
CA ALA A 120 -6.79 -9.92 6.29
C ALA A 120 -5.92 -11.18 6.44
N GLY A 121 -4.81 -11.09 7.19
CA GLY A 121 -3.96 -12.23 7.49
C GLY A 121 -4.71 -13.39 8.17
N LEU A 122 -5.53 -13.09 9.18
CA LEU A 122 -6.35 -14.10 9.84
C LEU A 122 -7.38 -14.72 8.88
N MET A 123 -8.03 -13.92 8.02
CA MET A 123 -8.94 -14.43 7.00
C MET A 123 -8.23 -15.40 6.04
N PHE A 124 -7.01 -15.08 5.59
CA PHE A 124 -6.21 -15.99 4.76
C PHE A 124 -5.90 -17.30 5.49
N VAL A 125 -5.52 -17.25 6.77
CA VAL A 125 -5.28 -18.46 7.57
C VAL A 125 -6.55 -19.28 7.77
N LEU A 126 -7.71 -18.64 7.97
CA LEU A 126 -8.98 -19.32 8.14
C LEU A 126 -9.51 -19.94 6.82
N LEU A 127 -9.28 -19.27 5.68
CA LEU A 127 -9.74 -19.72 4.37
C LEU A 127 -8.84 -20.79 3.74
N PHE A 128 -7.53 -20.70 3.95
CA PHE A 128 -6.55 -21.63 3.40
C PHE A 128 -5.97 -22.57 4.46
N GLY A 129 -6.54 -22.56 5.67
CA GLY A 129 -6.17 -23.40 6.81
C GLY A 129 -6.28 -24.88 6.51
N LEU A 130 -5.44 -25.70 7.14
CA LEU A 130 -5.57 -27.17 7.10
C LEU A 130 -6.99 -27.63 7.55
N ASN A 131 -7.60 -26.88 8.47
CA ASN A 131 -8.95 -27.15 8.99
C ASN A 131 -10.09 -26.56 8.14
N SER A 132 -9.79 -25.97 6.98
CA SER A 132 -10.78 -25.35 6.10
C SER A 132 -11.07 -26.21 4.88
N SER A 133 -12.31 -26.20 4.37
CA SER A 133 -12.69 -27.00 3.19
C SER A 133 -11.87 -26.67 1.95
N ILE A 134 -11.47 -25.40 1.79
CA ILE A 134 -10.67 -24.92 0.65
C ILE A 134 -9.20 -25.28 0.87
N GLY A 135 -8.63 -25.02 2.05
CA GLY A 135 -7.24 -25.35 2.36
C GLY A 135 -6.97 -26.85 2.34
N GLY A 136 -7.85 -27.67 2.93
CA GLY A 136 -7.73 -29.13 2.91
C GLY A 136 -7.88 -29.73 1.50
N TRP A 137 -8.73 -29.14 0.64
CA TRP A 137 -8.82 -29.56 -0.75
C TRP A 137 -7.54 -29.20 -1.55
N LEU A 138 -6.98 -28.01 -1.36
CA LEU A 138 -5.72 -27.63 -2.01
C LEU A 138 -4.53 -28.48 -1.54
N GLU A 139 -4.48 -28.80 -0.25
CA GLU A 139 -3.47 -29.69 0.31
C GLU A 139 -3.61 -31.11 -0.26
N SER A 140 -4.84 -31.60 -0.46
CA SER A 140 -5.08 -32.91 -1.09
C SER A 140 -4.53 -33.00 -2.53
N MET A 141 -4.39 -31.86 -3.21
CA MET A 141 -3.76 -31.73 -4.52
C MET A 141 -2.26 -31.43 -4.45
N GLY A 142 -1.66 -31.39 -3.26
CA GLY A 142 -0.24 -31.13 -3.04
C GLY A 142 0.14 -29.65 -2.98
N PHE A 143 -0.82 -28.72 -2.96
CA PHE A 143 -0.57 -27.28 -2.89
C PHE A 143 -0.71 -26.77 -1.46
N GLN A 144 0.43 -26.58 -0.78
CA GLN A 144 0.46 -25.85 0.48
C GLN A 144 0.37 -24.34 0.20
N VAL A 145 -0.67 -23.69 0.72
CA VAL A 145 -0.87 -22.24 0.55
C VAL A 145 -0.37 -21.47 1.76
N ILE A 146 -0.67 -21.92 2.97
CA ILE A 146 -0.21 -21.23 4.18
C ILE A 146 1.28 -21.51 4.39
N TYR A 147 2.03 -20.45 4.71
CA TYR A 147 3.49 -20.47 4.91
C TYR A 147 4.33 -20.83 3.67
N ALA A 148 3.73 -20.81 2.48
CA ALA A 148 4.40 -21.06 1.21
C ALA A 148 4.33 -19.84 0.28
N VAL A 149 5.17 -19.85 -0.76
CA VAL A 149 5.24 -18.78 -1.78
C VAL A 149 3.86 -18.42 -2.37
N PRO A 150 2.96 -19.38 -2.69
CA PRO A 150 1.65 -19.04 -3.23
C PRO A 150 0.78 -18.22 -2.28
N GLY A 151 0.81 -18.52 -0.97
CA GLY A 151 0.05 -17.73 0.02
C GLY A 151 0.58 -16.31 0.16
N ILE A 152 1.90 -16.13 0.09
CA ILE A 152 2.54 -14.81 0.11
C ILE A 152 2.08 -14.00 -1.12
N ILE A 153 2.07 -14.62 -2.31
CA ILE A 153 1.61 -13.98 -3.56
C ILE A 153 0.14 -13.55 -3.43
N LEU A 154 -0.75 -14.45 -2.97
CA LEU A 154 -2.18 -14.15 -2.82
C LEU A 154 -2.43 -13.04 -1.80
N ALA A 155 -1.76 -13.09 -0.65
CA ALA A 155 -1.89 -12.05 0.38
C ALA A 155 -1.38 -10.70 -0.14
N THR A 156 -0.24 -10.69 -0.84
CA THR A 156 0.32 -9.48 -1.42
C THR A 156 -0.60 -8.92 -2.50
N LEU A 157 -1.14 -9.75 -3.39
CA LEU A 157 -2.15 -9.35 -4.39
C LEU A 157 -3.32 -8.65 -3.71
N PHE A 158 -3.93 -9.26 -2.70
CA PHE A 158 -5.09 -8.69 -2.01
C PHE A 158 -4.81 -7.31 -1.39
N VAL A 159 -3.66 -7.14 -0.73
CA VAL A 159 -3.30 -5.88 -0.06
C VAL A 159 -2.90 -4.79 -1.06
N THR A 160 -2.22 -5.16 -2.16
CA THR A 160 -1.67 -4.19 -3.11
C THR A 160 -2.61 -3.86 -4.26
N PHE A 161 -3.59 -4.71 -4.52
CA PHE A 161 -4.54 -4.56 -5.63
C PHE A 161 -5.27 -3.20 -5.68
N PRO A 162 -5.73 -2.60 -4.57
CA PRO A 162 -6.41 -1.31 -4.64
C PRO A 162 -5.51 -0.11 -5.00
N PHE A 163 -4.17 -0.28 -4.93
CA PHE A 163 -3.22 0.80 -5.20
C PHE A 163 -2.79 0.88 -6.66
N VAL A 164 -3.08 -0.14 -7.47
CA VAL A 164 -2.61 -0.30 -8.87
C VAL A 164 -3.77 -0.09 -9.83
#